data_AF-A0ABC8UNP7-F1
#
_entry.id   AF-A0ABC8UNP7-F1
#
_cell.length_a   1.000
_cell.length_b   1.000
_cell.length_c   1.000
_cell.angle_alpha   90.00
_cell.angle_beta   90.00
_cell.angle_gamma   90.00
#
_symmetry.space_group_name_H-M   'P 1'
#
loop_
_entity.id
_entity.type
_entity.pdbx_description
1 polymer ?
#
loop_
_entity_poly.entity_id
_entity_poly.type
_entity_poly.pdbx_seq_one_letter_code
_entity_poly.pdbx_strand_id
1 'polypeptide(L)'
;MAERIAKCLETGETVAIKKLLQDKRYKNRELQTMRLLDHPNVAPLKHCFFSTTDKDELYLNLVLEYVPETVYRVSIHYSKANQ
;
A
#
# COMPACT_ATOMS: atom_id res chain seq x y z
N MET A 1 7.82 4.80 4.56
CA MET A 1 6.86 4.28 3.57
C MET A 1 5.71 5.26 3.53
N ALA A 2 5.41 5.85 2.37
CA ALA A 2 4.27 6.75 2.25
C ALA A 2 3.10 5.95 1.67
N GLU A 3 2.07 5.74 2.48
CA GLU A 3 0.79 5.18 2.04
C GLU A 3 -0.16 6.34 1.80
N ARG A 4 -0.70 6.43 0.59
CA ARG A 4 -1.71 7.43 0.22
C ARG A 4 -3.01 6.73 -0.13
N ILE A 5 -4.12 7.28 0.33
CA ILE A 5 -5.45 6.82 -0.07
C ILE A 5 -5.84 7.52 -1.37
N ALA A 6 -6.37 6.76 -2.32
CA ALA A 6 -6.87 7.27 -3.59
C ALA A 6 -8.21 6.60 -3.94
N LYS A 7 -8.93 7.18 -4.91
CA LYS A 7 -10.17 6.61 -5.46
C LYS A 7 -9.95 6.28 -6.93
N CYS A 8 -10.23 5.05 -7.32
CA CYS A 8 -10.27 4.66 -8.72
C CYS A 8 -11.49 5.32 -9.37
N LEU A 9 -11.29 6.10 -10.42
CA LEU A 9 -12.37 6.86 -11.08
C LEU A 9 -13.31 5.96 -11.88
N GLU A 10 -12.78 4.87 -12.44
CA GLU A 10 -13.54 3.92 -13.27
C GLU A 10 -14.46 3.05 -12.43
N THR A 11 -13.99 2.56 -11.29
CA THR A 11 -14.74 1.63 -10.43
C THR A 11 -15.36 2.30 -9.21
N GLY A 12 -14.96 3.53 -8.88
CA GLY A 12 -15.34 4.22 -7.66
C GLY A 12 -14.67 3.67 -6.39
N GLU A 13 -13.79 2.69 -6.52
CA GLU A 13 -13.20 1.97 -5.39
C GLU A 13 -12.08 2.76 -4.69
N THR A 14 -12.05 2.72 -3.36
CA THR A 14 -10.94 3.28 -2.58
C THR A 14 -9.77 2.31 -2.53
N VAL A 15 -8.56 2.81 -2.78
CA VAL A 15 -7.31 2.03 -2.82
C VAL A 15 -6.23 2.68 -1.95
N ALA A 16 -5.31 1.86 -1.45
CA ALA A 16 -4.10 2.31 -0.80
C ALA A 16 -2.92 2.24 -1.78
N ILE A 17 -2.18 3.34 -1.94
CA ILE A 17 -1.00 3.41 -2.80
C ILE A 17 0.23 3.48 -1.92
N LYS A 18 1.01 2.40 -1.93
CA LYS A 18 2.32 2.32 -1.26
C LYS A 18 3.41 2.71 -2.26
N LYS A 19 4.00 3.88 -2.06
CA LYS A 19 5.09 4.42 -2.90
C LYS A 19 6.46 4.05 -2.32
N LEU A 20 7.29 3.38 -3.10
CA LEU A 20 8.61 2.87 -2.71
C LEU A 20 9.70 3.43 -3.63
N LEU A 21 10.74 4.04 -3.06
CA LEU A 21 11.93 4.45 -3.80
C LEU A 21 12.69 3.20 -4.28
N GLN A 22 13.02 3.14 -5.57
CA GLN A 22 13.83 2.07 -6.15
C GLN A 22 15.31 2.44 -6.02
N ASP A 23 15.91 2.12 -4.87
CA ASP A 23 17.36 2.17 -4.73
C ASP A 23 17.97 0.99 -5.50
N LYS A 24 18.78 1.30 -6.52
CA LYS A 24 19.43 0.30 -7.39
C LYS A 24 20.31 -0.70 -6.62
N ARG A 25 20.74 -0.36 -5.40
CA ARG A 25 21.56 -1.23 -4.55
C ARG A 25 20.74 -2.33 -3.87
N TYR A 26 19.42 -2.19 -3.79
CA TYR A 26 18.55 -3.12 -3.08
C TYR A 26 17.50 -3.73 -4.01
N LYS A 27 17.34 -5.05 -3.95
CA LYS A 27 16.24 -5.73 -4.64
C LYS A 27 14.99 -5.69 -3.77
N ASN A 28 13.98 -4.94 -4.19
CA ASN A 28 12.66 -4.96 -3.56
C ASN A 28 11.92 -6.25 -3.95
N ARG A 29 11.68 -7.13 -2.97
CA ARG A 29 10.94 -8.39 -3.17
C ARG A 29 9.43 -8.25 -2.98
N GLU A 30 8.95 -7.10 -2.47
CA GLU A 30 7.52 -6.93 -2.17
C GLU A 30 6.65 -7.14 -3.41
N LEU A 31 7.01 -6.57 -4.57
CA LEU A 31 6.22 -6.80 -5.79
C LEU A 31 6.16 -8.27 -6.19
N GLN A 32 7.28 -8.99 -6.05
CA GLN A 32 7.33 -10.41 -6.39
C GLN A 32 6.46 -11.21 -5.43
N THR A 33 6.57 -10.97 -4.13
CA THR A 33 5.74 -11.61 -3.10
C THR A 33 4.26 -11.30 -3.33
N MET A 34 3.90 -10.03 -3.52
CA MET A 34 2.51 -9.60 -3.68
C MET A 34 1.84 -10.17 -4.93
N ARG A 35 2.59 -10.40 -6.02
CA ARG A 35 2.08 -11.07 -7.23
C ARG A 35 1.75 -12.54 -7.03
N LEU A 36 2.33 -13.17 -6.01
CA LEU A 36 2.12 -14.60 -5.69
C LEU A 36 1.04 -14.80 -4.63
N LEU A 37 0.62 -13.74 -3.95
CA LEU A 37 -0.37 -13.82 -2.88
C LEU A 37 -1.78 -13.62 -3.45
N ASP A 38 -2.60 -14.65 -3.31
CA ASP A 38 -4.04 -14.63 -3.57
C ASP A 38 -4.74 -15.33 -2.40
N HIS A 39 -5.14 -14.56 -1.39
CA HIS A 39 -5.71 -15.09 -0.16
C HIS A 39 -6.67 -14.09 0.50
N PRO A 40 -7.84 -14.52 1.02
CA PRO A 40 -8.86 -13.61 1.57
C PRO A 40 -8.41 -12.80 2.80
N ASN A 41 -7.34 -13.21 3.47
CA ASN A 41 -6.78 -12.48 4.63
C ASN A 41 -5.52 -11.67 4.30
N VAL A 42 -5.19 -11.49 3.03
CA VAL A 42 -4.08 -10.67 2.57
C VAL A 42 -4.63 -9.59 1.65
N ALA A 43 -4.27 -8.33 1.89
CA ALA A 43 -4.69 -7.25 1.01
C ALA A 43 -4.13 -7.48 -0.42
N PRO A 44 -4.98 -7.65 -1.44
CA PRO A 44 -4.53 -8.00 -2.78
C PRO A 44 -3.84 -6.82 -3.47
N LEU A 45 -2.88 -7.15 -4.33
CA LEU A 45 -2.30 -6.22 -5.28
C LEU A 45 -3.23 -6.06 -6.48
N LYS A 46 -3.81 -4.86 -6.64
CA LYS A 46 -4.74 -4.54 -7.74
C LYS A 46 -4.01 -4.06 -8.98
N HIS A 47 -2.98 -3.24 -8.78
CA HIS A 47 -2.17 -2.69 -9.87
C HIS A 47 -0.77 -2.30 -9.37
N CYS A 48 0.17 -2.11 -10.29
CA CYS A 48 1.47 -1.53 -9.97
C CYS A 48 2.01 -0.73 -11.15
N PHE A 49 2.66 0.39 -10.87
CA PHE A 49 3.28 1.23 -11.90
C PHE A 49 4.53 1.94 -11.40
N PHE A 50 5.43 2.27 -12.32
CA PHE A 50 6.60 3.07 -12.04
C PHE A 50 6.31 4.55 -12.25
N SER A 51 6.93 5.41 -11.45
CA SER A 51 6.87 6.86 -11.61
C SER A 51 8.24 7.45 -11.35
N THR A 52 8.66 8.41 -12.16
CA THR A 52 9.91 9.16 -11.96
C THR A 52 9.58 10.55 -11.42
N THR A 53 10.42 11.09 -10.55
CA THR A 53 10.32 12.49 -10.08
C THR A 53 11.14 13.42 -10.96
N ASP A 54 10.99 14.73 -10.78
CA ASP A 54 11.81 15.75 -11.45
C ASP A 54 13.31 15.66 -11.10
N LYS A 55 13.68 14.83 -10.12
CA LYS A 55 15.05 14.55 -9.70
C LYS A 55 15.58 13.20 -10.25
N ASP A 56 14.91 12.63 -11.25
CA ASP A 56 15.23 11.32 -11.84
C ASP A 56 15.19 10.14 -10.85
N GLU A 57 14.47 10.30 -9.73
CA GLU A 57 14.29 9.22 -8.77
C GLU A 57 13.16 8.30 -9.22
N LEU A 58 13.47 7.01 -9.38
CA LEU A 58 12.52 5.99 -9.77
C LEU A 58 11.75 5.47 -8.54
N TYR A 59 10.43 5.47 -8.63
CA TYR A 59 9.55 4.89 -7.62
C TYR A 59 8.72 3.76 -8.20
N LEU A 60 8.50 2.73 -7.39
CA LEU A 60 7.47 1.72 -7.60
C LEU A 60 6.26 2.07 -6.74
N ASN A 61 5.08 2.11 -7.36
CA ASN A 61 3.82 2.34 -6.68
C ASN A 61 3.02 1.03 -6.70
N LEU A 62 2.70 0.50 -5.52
CA LEU A 62 1.82 -0.66 -5.36
C LEU A 62 0.43 -0.15 -5.01
N VAL A 63 -0.57 -0.51 -5.83
CA VAL A 63 -1.97 -0.20 -5.61
C VAL A 63 -2.63 -1.40 -4.95
N LEU A 64 -3.04 -1.23 -3.70
CA LEU A 64 -3.58 -2.26 -2.82
C LEU A 64 -5.05 -1.96 -2.48
N GLU A 65 -5.77 -2.99 -2.04
CA GLU A 65 -7.03 -2.78 -1.34
C GLU A 65 -6.86 -1.84 -0.13
N TYR A 66 -7.80 -0.92 0.05
CA TYR A 66 -7.83 -0.06 1.22
C TYR A 66 -8.58 -0.72 2.37
N VAL A 67 -7.91 -0.90 3.50
CA VAL A 67 -8.51 -1.34 4.77
C VAL A 67 -8.49 -0.16 5.76
N PRO A 68 -9.65 0.31 6.25
CA PRO A 68 -9.75 1.58 6.97
C PRO A 68 -9.18 1.58 8.38
N GLU A 69 -9.09 0.40 9.02
CA GLU A 69 -8.65 0.25 10.39
C GLU A 69 -7.53 -0.77 10.51
N THR A 70 -6.71 -0.60 11.54
CA THR A 70 -5.72 -1.61 11.92
C THR A 70 -6.05 -2.11 13.32
N VAL A 71 -5.67 -3.35 13.61
CA VAL A 71 -5.82 -3.93 14.96
C VAL A 71 -5.22 -2.98 16.01
N TYR A 72 -4.07 -2.39 15.73
CA TYR A 72 -3.42 -1.41 16.60
C TYR A 72 -4.31 -0.20 16.93
N ARG A 73 -4.94 0.41 15.92
CA ARG A 73 -5.84 1.57 16.13
C ARG A 73 -7.04 1.19 17.00
N VAL A 74 -7.64 0.03 16.73
CA VAL A 74 -8.78 -0.48 17.50
C VAL A 74 -8.38 -0.78 18.94
N SER A 75 -7.25 -1.45 19.17
CA SER A 75 -6.75 -1.77 20.52
C SER A 75 -6.51 -0.51 21.36
N ILE A 76 -5.92 0.54 20.76
CA ILE A 76 -5.70 1.81 21.45
C ILE A 76 -7.02 2.51 21.79
N HIS A 77 -8.01 2.46 20.89
CA HIS A 77 -9.31 3.08 21.13
C HIS A 77 -9.96 2.51 22.39
N TYR A 78 -10.02 1.18 22.53
CA TYR A 78 -10.58 0.53 23.71
C TYR A 78 -9.75 0.75 24.97
N SER A 79 -8.41 0.72 24.87
CA SER A 79 -7.54 0.98 26.03
C SER A 79 -7.74 2.38 26.61
N LYS A 80 -8.09 3.36 25.79
CA LYS A 80 -8.35 4.74 26.24
C LYS A 80 -9.79 4.96 26.70
N ALA A 81 -10.75 4.23 26.14
CA ALA A 81 -12.16 4.32 26.53
C ALA A 81 -12.45 3.65 27.89
N ASN A 82 -11.59 2.71 28.30
CA ASN A 82 -11.68 2.01 29.59
C ASN A 82 -10.82 2.66 30.71
N GLN A 83 -10.30 3.88 30.49
CA GLN A 83 -9.72 4.76 31.52
C GLN A 83 -10.73 5.84 31.88
#